data_AF-A0A445F2N5-F1
#
_entry.id   AF-A0A445F2N5-F1
#
_cell.length_a   1.000
_cell.length_b   1.000
_cell.length_c   1.000
_cell.angle_alpha   90.00
_cell.angle_beta   90.00
_cell.angle_gamma   90.00
#
_symmetry.space_group_name_H-M   'P 1'
#
loop_
_entity.id
_entity.type
_entity.pdbx_description
1 polymer ?
#
loop_
_entity_poly.entity_id
_entity_poly.type
_entity_poly.pdbx_seq_one_letter_code
_entity_poly.pdbx_strand_id
1 'polypeptide(L)'
;MMNPPPAKPAPPGGDTTLKGECGNCGWKERRLLHWLWIRGMNRLVCTSCVLRLHPSFFCPSCFDFFDHPLSNTSSAFAHRFVSCTKCSSLTHLSCLPSPPPSPFLCPPCSQHNFSFFPDSTAPLDKRRALILLCACKLAAASVAKSLALARTRVERTVREAALARKRARDALDHCSTVEKIKRLGLLGTFDASNSKYLGMGTMNHNHNNVTVLNGFVGPQGKVKADVNNIDA
;
A
#
# COMPACT_ATOMS: atom_id res chain seq x y z
N MET A 1 1.02 -3.44 -44.99
CA MET A 1 0.63 -4.21 -43.79
C MET A 1 0.20 -3.21 -42.73
N MET A 2 -1.10 -3.12 -42.45
CA MET A 2 -1.65 -2.17 -41.47
C MET A 2 -1.55 -2.76 -40.07
N ASN A 3 -0.99 -2.00 -39.12
CA ASN A 3 -0.96 -2.39 -37.71
C ASN A 3 -2.39 -2.43 -37.14
N PRO A 4 -2.78 -3.46 -36.38
CA PRO A 4 -4.06 -3.46 -35.69
C PRO A 4 -4.08 -2.36 -34.61
N PRO A 5 -5.26 -1.76 -34.34
CA PRO A 5 -5.39 -0.71 -33.35
C PRO A 5 -5.08 -1.23 -31.94
N PRO A 6 -4.57 -0.37 -31.03
CA PRO A 6 -4.29 -0.76 -29.65
C PRO A 6 -5.58 -1.23 -28.97
N ALA A 7 -5.54 -2.45 -28.41
CA ALA A 7 -6.63 -3.00 -27.64
C ALA A 7 -7.00 -2.05 -26.49
N LYS A 8 -8.28 -1.67 -26.41
CA LYS A 8 -8.84 -0.97 -25.24
C LYS A 8 -8.50 -1.79 -23.98
N PRO A 9 -7.97 -1.18 -22.91
CA PRO A 9 -7.86 -1.88 -21.64
C PRO A 9 -9.27 -2.31 -21.23
N ALA A 10 -9.44 -3.62 -21.07
CA ALA A 10 -10.68 -4.17 -20.54
C ALA A 10 -11.01 -3.47 -19.22
N PRO A 11 -12.29 -3.11 -18.97
CA PRO A 11 -12.69 -2.67 -17.65
C PRO A 11 -12.26 -3.75 -16.64
N PRO A 12 -11.75 -3.39 -15.45
CA PRO A 12 -11.51 -4.38 -14.42
C PRO A 12 -12.83 -5.10 -14.21
N GLY A 13 -12.83 -6.42 -14.44
CA GLY A 13 -14.00 -7.27 -14.33
C GLY A 13 -14.65 -7.08 -12.97
N GLY A 14 -15.65 -6.22 -12.95
CA GLY A 14 -16.66 -6.19 -11.91
C GLY A 14 -17.65 -7.26 -12.31
N ASP A 15 -17.45 -8.48 -11.82
CA ASP A 15 -18.59 -9.39 -11.74
C ASP A 15 -18.53 -10.30 -10.51
N THR A 16 -19.67 -10.27 -9.81
CA THR A 16 -20.26 -11.31 -8.98
C THR A 16 -19.32 -12.10 -8.08
N THR A 17 -19.22 -11.75 -6.80
CA THR A 17 -20.26 -12.13 -5.84
C THR A 17 -20.18 -11.16 -4.66
N LEU A 18 -21.18 -10.29 -4.47
CA LEU A 18 -21.46 -9.72 -3.15
C LEU A 18 -21.99 -10.85 -2.28
N LYS A 19 -21.08 -11.75 -1.89
CA LYS A 19 -21.29 -12.77 -0.89
C LYS A 19 -21.51 -11.93 0.36
N GLY A 20 -22.76 -11.85 0.78
CA GLY A 20 -23.24 -10.92 1.80
C GLY A 20 -22.72 -11.24 3.19
N GLU A 21 -21.49 -11.73 3.30
CA GLU A 21 -20.86 -12.25 4.48
C GLU A 21 -19.53 -11.56 4.74
N CYS A 22 -19.19 -11.42 6.02
CA CYS A 22 -17.92 -10.89 6.44
C CYS A 22 -16.77 -11.81 6.00
N GLY A 23 -15.83 -11.31 5.21
CA GLY A 23 -14.63 -12.04 4.75
C GLY A 23 -13.60 -12.35 5.85
N ASN A 24 -13.92 -12.08 7.12
CA ASN A 24 -13.10 -12.43 8.28
C ASN A 24 -13.77 -13.47 9.19
N CYS A 25 -15.05 -13.29 9.53
CA CYS A 25 -15.78 -14.19 10.43
C CYS A 25 -16.95 -14.97 9.78
N GLY A 26 -17.25 -14.74 8.50
CA GLY A 26 -18.33 -15.41 7.78
C GLY A 26 -19.75 -14.95 8.14
N TRP A 27 -19.92 -13.91 8.95
CA TRP A 27 -21.25 -13.45 9.36
C TRP A 27 -22.04 -12.85 8.18
N LYS A 28 -23.24 -13.36 7.92
CA LYS A 28 -24.08 -13.12 6.72
C LYS A 28 -24.96 -11.85 6.75
N GLU A 29 -24.71 -10.94 7.68
CA GLU A 29 -25.50 -9.71 7.82
C GLU A 29 -24.98 -8.60 6.89
N ARG A 30 -25.65 -8.40 5.75
CA ARG A 30 -25.22 -7.46 4.69
C ARG A 30 -25.20 -5.99 5.11
N ARG A 31 -26.03 -5.60 6.08
CA ARG A 31 -26.32 -4.19 6.38
C ARG A 31 -25.16 -3.42 7.04
N LEU A 32 -24.12 -4.12 7.50
CA LEU A 32 -23.05 -3.53 8.31
C LEU A 32 -21.65 -4.00 7.86
N LEU A 33 -21.47 -4.23 6.56
CA LEU A 33 -20.18 -4.57 5.97
C LEU A 33 -19.42 -3.32 5.52
N HIS A 34 -18.11 -3.33 5.74
CA HIS A 34 -17.17 -2.25 5.44
C HIS A 34 -16.08 -2.76 4.52
N TRP A 35 -15.65 -1.93 3.58
CA TRP A 35 -14.46 -2.21 2.79
C TRP A 35 -13.21 -1.95 3.63
N LEU A 36 -12.39 -2.98 3.80
CA LEU A 36 -11.15 -2.90 4.54
C LEU A 36 -10.01 -3.48 3.72
N TRP A 37 -8.89 -2.76 3.69
CA TRP A 37 -7.68 -3.24 3.05
C TRP A 37 -6.88 -4.11 4.03
N ILE A 38 -6.91 -5.43 3.85
CA ILE A 38 -6.25 -6.40 4.73
C ILE A 38 -5.22 -7.17 3.91
N ARG A 39 -3.94 -7.12 4.32
CA ARG A 39 -2.83 -7.88 3.71
C ARG A 39 -2.71 -7.73 2.18
N GLY A 40 -2.91 -6.53 1.65
CA GLY A 40 -2.78 -6.28 0.21
C GLY A 40 -4.04 -6.58 -0.60
N MET A 41 -5.16 -6.92 0.04
CA MET A 41 -6.43 -7.21 -0.62
C MET A 41 -7.58 -6.42 0.01
N ASN A 42 -8.53 -6.00 -0.82
CA ASN A 42 -9.80 -5.46 -0.35
C ASN A 42 -10.74 -6.60 0.06
N ARG A 43 -11.29 -6.51 1.27
CA ARG A 43 -12.29 -7.46 1.79
C ARG A 43 -13.45 -6.70 2.42
N LEU A 44 -14.66 -7.22 2.23
CA LEU A 44 -15.82 -6.78 3.00
C LEU A 44 -15.78 -7.44 4.38
N VAL A 45 -15.84 -6.67 5.44
CA VAL A 45 -15.85 -7.18 6.83
C VAL A 45 -16.90 -6.47 7.66
N CYS A 46 -17.49 -7.16 8.64
CA CYS A 46 -18.50 -6.55 9.49
C CYS A 46 -17.91 -5.52 10.46
N THR A 47 -18.74 -4.61 10.97
CA THR A 47 -18.40 -3.60 12.00
C THR A 47 -17.56 -4.17 13.14
N SER A 48 -17.96 -5.31 13.72
CA SER A 48 -17.20 -5.95 14.80
C SER A 48 -15.78 -6.36 14.38
N CYS A 49 -15.61 -6.86 13.15
CA CYS A 49 -14.29 -7.22 12.64
C CYS A 49 -13.42 -6.00 12.35
N VAL A 50 -13.98 -4.91 11.81
CA VAL A 50 -13.27 -3.64 11.65
C VAL A 50 -12.66 -3.20 12.98
N LEU A 51 -13.47 -3.16 14.04
CA LEU A 51 -13.04 -2.69 15.36
C LEU A 51 -12.03 -3.64 16.02
N ARG A 52 -12.19 -4.97 15.87
CA ARG A 52 -11.24 -5.96 16.43
C ARG A 52 -9.89 -5.99 15.70
N LEU A 53 -9.85 -5.69 14.41
CA LEU A 53 -8.61 -5.66 13.63
C LEU A 53 -7.77 -4.40 13.91
N HIS A 54 -8.38 -3.35 14.44
CA HIS A 54 -7.75 -2.05 14.67
C HIS A 54 -8.04 -1.48 16.07
N PRO A 55 -7.73 -2.21 17.16
CA PRO A 55 -8.10 -1.81 18.52
C PRO A 55 -7.40 -0.53 18.99
N SER A 56 -6.29 -0.14 18.37
CA SER A 56 -5.49 1.04 18.72
C SER A 56 -5.96 2.34 18.06
N PHE A 57 -7.02 2.32 17.26
CA PHE A 57 -7.49 3.47 16.46
C PHE A 57 -8.76 4.12 17.02
N PHE A 58 -9.27 3.65 18.14
CA PHE A 58 -10.44 4.25 18.78
C PHE A 58 -10.49 3.91 20.27
N CYS A 59 -11.25 4.71 21.02
CA CYS A 59 -11.55 4.43 22.43
C CYS A 59 -12.72 3.44 22.52
N PRO A 60 -12.58 2.25 23.12
CA PRO A 60 -13.68 1.28 23.21
C PRO A 60 -14.81 1.69 24.16
N SER A 61 -14.60 2.72 24.98
CA SER A 61 -15.62 3.25 25.89
C SER A 61 -16.57 4.25 25.21
N CYS A 62 -16.00 5.21 24.46
CA CYS A 62 -16.77 6.29 23.81
C CYS A 62 -16.86 6.18 22.28
N PHE A 63 -16.13 5.26 21.66
CA PHE A 63 -16.04 5.06 20.21
C PHE A 63 -15.55 6.28 19.42
N ASP A 64 -14.79 7.16 20.07
CA ASP A 64 -14.11 8.23 19.38
C ASP A 64 -12.88 7.68 18.63
N PHE A 65 -12.71 8.15 17.39
CA PHE A 65 -11.72 7.63 16.44
C PHE A 65 -10.44 8.48 16.50
N PHE A 66 -9.28 7.82 16.53
CA PHE A 66 -7.97 8.44 16.52
C PHE A 66 -7.43 8.48 15.09
N ASP A 67 -7.35 9.68 14.51
CA ASP A 67 -6.82 9.84 13.16
C ASP A 67 -5.35 9.44 13.09
N HIS A 68 -4.55 9.86 14.08
CA HIS A 68 -3.13 9.54 14.18
C HIS A 68 -2.78 9.06 15.60
N PRO A 69 -2.90 7.74 15.90
CA PRO A 69 -2.60 7.22 17.24
C PRO A 69 -1.14 7.39 17.65
N LEU A 70 -0.23 7.77 16.73
CA LEU A 70 1.21 7.90 16.97
C LEU A 70 1.78 9.30 16.68
N SER A 71 1.02 10.24 16.11
CA SER A 71 1.55 11.58 15.78
C SER A 71 1.68 12.50 16.99
N ASN A 72 1.28 12.06 18.18
CA ASN A 72 1.55 12.76 19.43
C ASN A 72 2.92 12.32 19.98
N THR A 73 3.99 12.80 19.35
CA THR A 73 5.34 12.82 19.92
C THR A 73 5.37 13.80 21.10
N SER A 74 4.81 13.41 22.24
CA SER A 74 4.94 14.15 23.51
C SER A 74 4.41 13.29 24.65
N SER A 75 5.01 13.43 25.83
CA SER A 75 4.57 12.86 27.12
C SER A 75 3.06 13.02 27.38
N ALA A 76 2.42 14.02 26.76
CA ALA A 76 0.98 14.25 26.75
C ALA A 76 0.13 13.06 26.23
N PHE A 77 0.66 12.18 25.37
CA PHE A 77 -0.08 11.00 24.90
C PHE A 77 -0.25 9.95 26.01
N ALA A 78 0.80 9.71 26.80
CA ALA A 78 0.77 8.76 27.92
C ALA A 78 -0.20 9.21 29.04
N HIS A 79 -0.37 10.52 29.21
CA HIS A 79 -1.30 11.09 30.19
C HIS A 79 -2.76 11.20 29.70
N ARG A 80 -3.06 10.75 28.49
CA ARG A 80 -4.42 10.80 27.92
C ARG A 80 -5.07 9.45 27.77
N PHE A 81 -4.28 8.37 27.72
CA PHE A 81 -4.77 7.03 27.45
C PHE A 81 -4.23 6.00 28.43
N VAL A 82 -5.04 4.98 28.70
CA VAL A 82 -4.61 3.72 29.32
C VAL A 82 -4.64 2.63 28.26
N SER A 83 -3.57 1.84 28.19
CA SER A 83 -3.47 0.69 27.31
C SER A 83 -4.01 -0.58 27.99
N CYS A 84 -4.72 -1.40 27.22
CA CYS A 84 -5.14 -2.71 27.69
C CYS A 84 -3.92 -3.64 27.86
N THR A 85 -3.89 -4.44 28.92
CA THR A 85 -2.79 -5.41 29.14
C THR A 85 -2.84 -6.64 28.23
N LYS A 86 -4.00 -6.94 27.61
CA LYS A 86 -4.19 -8.11 26.73
C LYS A 86 -4.14 -7.80 25.24
N CYS A 87 -4.34 -6.55 24.83
CA CYS A 87 -4.35 -6.16 23.41
C CYS A 87 -3.88 -4.71 23.25
N SER A 88 -3.66 -4.25 22.02
CA SER A 88 -3.24 -2.88 21.72
C SER A 88 -4.36 -1.83 21.81
N SER A 89 -5.44 -2.09 22.56
CA SER A 89 -6.52 -1.14 22.72
C SER A 89 -6.14 0.04 23.61
N LEU A 90 -6.55 1.24 23.22
CA LEU A 90 -6.29 2.49 23.93
C LEU A 90 -7.60 3.10 24.39
N THR A 91 -7.72 3.42 25.68
CA THR A 91 -8.93 4.03 26.25
C THR A 91 -8.58 5.37 26.88
N HIS A 92 -9.39 6.41 26.63
CA HIS A 92 -9.19 7.71 27.27
C HIS A 92 -9.23 7.57 28.79
N LEU A 93 -8.30 8.22 29.50
CA LEU A 93 -8.33 8.29 30.98
C LEU A 93 -9.64 8.91 31.49
N SER A 94 -10.18 9.91 30.79
CA SER A 94 -11.48 10.54 31.11
C SER A 94 -12.69 9.63 30.89
N CYS A 95 -12.52 8.52 30.14
CA CYS A 95 -13.55 7.51 29.97
C CYS A 95 -13.48 6.39 31.03
N LEU A 96 -12.55 6.50 31.98
CA LEU A 96 -12.37 5.55 33.06
C LEU A 96 -12.76 6.17 34.41
N PRO A 97 -13.18 5.36 35.39
CA PRO A 97 -13.28 5.82 36.76
C PRO A 97 -11.90 6.27 37.27
N SER A 98 -11.90 7.23 38.21
CA SER A 98 -10.69 7.67 38.91
C SER A 98 -10.62 7.03 40.29
N PRO A 99 -9.54 6.30 40.65
CA PRO A 99 -8.38 5.98 39.82
C PRO A 99 -8.67 4.88 38.78
N PRO A 100 -7.94 4.84 37.65
CA PRO A 100 -8.10 3.80 36.65
C PRO A 100 -7.68 2.43 37.22
N PRO A 101 -8.36 1.34 36.85
CA PRO A 101 -8.03 0.02 37.37
C PRO A 101 -6.69 -0.47 36.81
N SER A 102 -5.86 -1.06 37.68
CA SER A 102 -4.57 -1.66 37.34
C SER A 102 -4.55 -3.14 37.77
N PRO A 103 -4.39 -4.12 36.85
CA PRO A 103 -4.21 -3.96 35.41
C PRO A 103 -5.50 -3.58 34.66
N PHE A 104 -5.40 -2.70 33.67
CA PHE A 104 -6.54 -2.30 32.84
C PHE A 104 -6.84 -3.32 31.73
N LEU A 105 -8.09 -3.75 31.64
CA LEU A 105 -8.62 -4.54 30.54
C LEU A 105 -9.71 -3.75 29.81
N CYS A 106 -9.56 -3.59 28.49
CA CYS A 106 -10.62 -2.98 27.69
C CYS A 106 -11.88 -3.87 27.68
N PRO A 107 -13.08 -3.29 27.40
CA PRO A 107 -14.32 -4.06 27.40
C PRO A 107 -14.28 -5.35 26.54
N PRO A 108 -13.66 -5.36 25.34
CA PRO A 108 -13.49 -6.60 24.56
C PRO A 108 -12.63 -7.69 25.21
N CYS A 109 -11.67 -7.32 26.08
CA CYS A 109 -10.74 -8.25 26.71
C CYS A 109 -11.15 -8.67 28.13
N SER A 110 -12.02 -7.91 28.78
CA SER A 110 -12.56 -8.24 30.10
C SER A 110 -13.75 -9.20 30.02
N GLN A 111 -14.53 -9.16 28.93
CA GLN A 111 -15.71 -9.99 28.75
C GLN A 111 -15.50 -11.05 27.67
N HIS A 112 -15.68 -12.33 28.02
CA HIS A 112 -15.48 -13.47 27.10
C HIS A 112 -16.44 -13.45 25.89
N ASN A 113 -17.67 -12.98 26.07
CA ASN A 113 -18.70 -12.93 25.03
C ASN A 113 -18.95 -11.50 24.53
N PHE A 114 -17.93 -10.65 24.52
CA PHE A 114 -18.08 -9.26 24.11
C PHE A 114 -18.49 -9.13 22.63
N SER A 115 -19.59 -8.43 22.39
CA SER A 115 -20.02 -8.01 21.05
C SER A 115 -20.17 -6.50 20.99
N PHE A 116 -19.58 -5.88 19.96
CA PHE A 116 -19.82 -4.47 19.64
C PHE A 116 -21.24 -4.23 19.11
N PHE A 117 -21.88 -5.27 18.58
CA PHE A 117 -23.19 -5.18 17.94
C PHE A 117 -23.97 -6.48 18.20
N PRO A 118 -24.54 -6.66 19.41
CA PRO A 118 -25.19 -7.92 19.79
C PRO A 118 -26.46 -8.20 18.98
N ASP A 119 -27.30 -7.19 18.71
CA ASP A 119 -28.57 -7.35 17.99
C ASP A 119 -28.63 -6.47 16.74
N SER A 120 -28.49 -7.07 15.56
CA SER A 120 -28.56 -6.36 14.27
C SER A 120 -29.95 -5.85 13.91
N THR A 121 -30.99 -6.41 14.54
CA THR A 121 -32.41 -6.12 14.25
C THR A 121 -33.00 -5.00 15.11
N ALA A 122 -32.39 -4.70 16.25
CA ALA A 122 -32.88 -3.68 17.16
C ALA A 122 -32.60 -2.26 16.59
N PRO A 123 -33.45 -1.27 16.93
CA PRO A 123 -33.32 0.10 16.45
C PRO A 123 -31.92 0.69 16.70
N LEU A 124 -31.50 1.60 15.82
CA LEU A 124 -30.21 2.27 15.93
C LEU A 124 -30.25 3.32 17.05
N ASP A 125 -29.79 2.94 18.25
CA ASP A 125 -29.58 3.86 19.35
C ASP A 125 -28.29 4.71 19.17
N LYS A 126 -28.12 5.73 20.04
CA LYS A 126 -26.94 6.62 20.00
C LYS A 126 -25.62 5.84 20.11
N ARG A 127 -25.56 4.78 20.91
CA ARG A 127 -24.34 4.00 21.13
C ARG A 127 -23.98 3.21 19.87
N ARG A 128 -24.95 2.53 19.27
CA ARG A 128 -24.83 1.79 18.00
C ARG A 128 -24.43 2.72 16.86
N ALA A 129 -24.98 3.93 16.82
CA ALA A 129 -24.60 4.95 15.85
C ALA A 129 -23.11 5.32 15.97
N LEU A 130 -22.61 5.53 17.19
CA LEU A 130 -21.20 5.83 17.43
C LEU A 130 -20.28 4.66 17.05
N ILE A 131 -20.68 3.43 17.38
CA ILE A 131 -19.94 2.21 17.00
C ILE A 131 -19.83 2.10 15.47
N LEU A 132 -20.95 2.30 14.77
CA LEU A 132 -20.98 2.25 13.31
C LEU A 132 -20.15 3.38 12.69
N LEU A 133 -20.30 4.61 13.20
CA LEU A 133 -19.53 5.77 12.75
C LEU A 133 -18.03 5.55 12.93
N CYS A 134 -17.62 5.00 14.07
CA CYS A 134 -16.23 4.66 14.35
C CYS A 134 -15.68 3.64 13.33
N ALA A 135 -16.43 2.57 13.06
CA ALA A 135 -16.05 1.59 12.05
C ALA A 135 -15.97 2.21 10.65
N CYS A 136 -16.92 3.07 10.29
CA CYS A 136 -16.90 3.80 9.01
C CYS A 136 -15.66 4.69 8.86
N LYS A 137 -15.31 5.47 9.90
CA LYS A 137 -14.10 6.32 9.89
C LYS A 137 -12.84 5.50 9.71
N LEU A 138 -12.75 4.38 10.42
CA LEU A 138 -11.62 3.47 10.33
C LEU A 138 -11.52 2.80 8.96
N ALA A 139 -12.65 2.36 8.40
CA ALA A 139 -12.72 1.83 7.05
C ALA A 139 -12.27 2.86 6.01
N ALA A 140 -12.78 4.09 6.11
CA ALA A 140 -12.40 5.20 5.24
C ALA A 140 -10.90 5.51 5.33
N ALA A 141 -10.33 5.57 6.54
CA ALA A 141 -8.90 5.76 6.76
C ALA A 141 -8.07 4.62 6.15
N SER A 142 -8.52 3.37 6.28
CA SER A 142 -7.86 2.21 5.69
C SER A 142 -7.84 2.27 4.16
N VAL A 143 -8.97 2.64 3.55
CA VAL A 143 -9.11 2.76 2.10
C VAL A 143 -8.29 3.93 1.59
N ALA A 144 -8.32 5.08 2.26
CA ALA A 144 -7.50 6.24 1.91
C ALA A 144 -6.00 5.90 1.90
N LYS A 145 -5.51 5.20 2.93
CA LYS A 145 -4.12 4.73 2.98
C LYS A 145 -3.79 3.78 1.83
N SER A 146 -4.69 2.84 1.51
CA SER A 146 -4.50 1.92 0.39
C SER A 146 -4.47 2.63 -0.97
N LEU A 147 -5.35 3.62 -1.16
CA LEU A 147 -5.43 4.42 -2.38
C LEU A 147 -4.17 5.26 -2.55
N ALA A 148 -3.64 5.85 -1.47
CA ALA A 148 -2.38 6.57 -1.51
C ALA A 148 -1.23 5.68 -1.99
N LEU A 149 -1.13 4.45 -1.45
CA LEU A 149 -0.11 3.47 -1.89
C LEU A 149 -0.32 3.00 -3.33
N ALA A 150 -1.57 2.84 -3.77
CA ALA A 150 -1.87 2.49 -5.15
C ALA A 150 -1.44 3.61 -6.11
N ARG A 151 -1.72 4.88 -5.77
CA ARG A 151 -1.31 6.05 -6.55
C ARG A 151 0.21 6.14 -6.67
N THR A 152 0.95 6.01 -5.57
CA THR A 152 2.42 6.06 -5.60
C THR A 152 3.01 4.93 -6.44
N ARG A 153 2.42 3.72 -6.40
CA ARG A 153 2.82 2.60 -7.25
C ARG A 153 2.58 2.90 -8.73
N VAL A 154 1.42 3.42 -9.09
CA VAL A 154 1.08 3.77 -10.48
C VAL A 154 1.98 4.89 -11.01
N GLU A 155 2.24 5.92 -10.22
CA GLU A 155 3.16 6.99 -10.62
C GLU A 155 4.57 6.46 -10.89
N ARG A 156 5.07 5.55 -10.05
CA ARG A 156 6.36 4.91 -10.25
C ARG A 156 6.40 4.13 -11.56
N THR A 157 5.40 3.30 -11.83
CA THR A 157 5.37 2.50 -13.06
C THR A 157 5.24 3.37 -14.32
N VAL A 158 4.51 4.49 -14.26
CA VAL A 158 4.42 5.46 -15.35
C VAL A 158 5.79 6.09 -15.64
N ARG A 159 6.53 6.51 -14.61
CA ARG A 159 7.89 7.07 -14.76
C ARG A 159 8.86 6.05 -15.35
N GLU A 160 8.85 4.82 -14.82
CA GLU A 160 9.71 3.72 -15.32
C GLU A 160 9.40 3.40 -16.79
N ALA A 161 8.12 3.32 -17.16
CA ALA A 161 7.71 3.09 -18.55
C ALA A 161 8.09 4.24 -19.49
N ALA A 162 8.01 5.49 -19.02
CA ALA A 162 8.44 6.65 -19.81
C ALA A 162 9.95 6.63 -20.07
N LEU A 163 10.76 6.31 -19.06
CA LEU A 163 12.21 6.16 -19.20
C LEU A 163 12.59 5.00 -20.12
N ALA A 164 11.92 3.85 -20.02
CA ALA A 164 12.13 2.72 -20.92
C ALA A 164 11.82 3.09 -22.38
N ARG A 165 10.71 3.80 -22.63
CA ARG A 165 10.36 4.30 -23.97
C ARG A 165 11.38 5.29 -24.51
N LYS A 166 11.93 6.18 -23.66
CA LYS A 166 13.00 7.10 -24.06
C LYS A 166 14.24 6.32 -24.50
N ARG A 167 14.73 5.41 -23.66
CA ARG A 167 15.90 4.58 -23.97
C ARG A 167 15.73 3.76 -25.25
N ALA A 168 14.54 3.22 -25.49
CA ALA A 168 14.24 2.49 -26.71
C ALA A 168 14.30 3.39 -27.95
N ARG A 169 13.79 4.63 -27.88
CA ARG A 169 13.91 5.60 -28.97
C ARG A 169 15.36 5.98 -29.22
N ASP A 170 16.10 6.33 -28.16
CA ASP A 170 17.51 6.70 -28.27
C ASP A 170 18.32 5.57 -28.93
N ALA A 171 18.06 4.30 -28.56
CA ALA A 171 18.70 3.13 -29.18
C ALA A 171 18.35 2.97 -30.68
N LEU A 172 17.10 3.20 -31.08
CA LEU A 172 16.69 3.16 -32.49
C LEU A 172 17.36 4.27 -33.30
N ASP A 173 17.49 5.48 -32.74
CA ASP A 173 18.18 6.60 -33.37
C ASP A 173 19.68 6.31 -33.56
N HIS A 174 20.31 5.64 -32.60
CA HIS A 174 21.67 5.14 -32.73
C HIS A 174 21.81 4.09 -33.84
N CYS A 175 20.92 3.10 -33.91
CA CYS A 175 20.93 2.09 -34.97
C CYS A 175 20.77 2.72 -36.37
N SER A 176 19.84 3.68 -36.51
CA SER A 176 19.63 4.44 -37.76
C SER A 176 20.90 5.19 -38.20
N THR A 177 21.61 5.78 -37.25
CA THR A 177 22.87 6.49 -37.50
C THR A 177 23.96 5.52 -37.98
N VAL A 178 24.12 4.38 -37.30
CA VAL A 178 25.09 3.33 -37.69
C VAL A 178 24.77 2.78 -39.08
N GLU A 179 23.50 2.57 -39.42
CA GLU A 179 23.10 2.10 -40.74
C GLU A 179 23.48 3.10 -41.85
N LYS A 180 23.23 4.40 -41.62
CA LYS A 180 23.62 5.47 -42.57
C LYS A 180 25.13 5.49 -42.79
N ILE A 181 25.91 5.40 -41.72
CA ILE A 181 27.38 5.36 -41.79
C ILE A 181 27.85 4.16 -42.62
N LYS A 182 27.30 2.97 -42.35
CA LYS A 182 27.62 1.74 -43.11
C LYS A 182 27.30 1.88 -44.60
N ARG A 183 26.16 2.49 -44.95
CA ARG A 183 25.77 2.73 -46.35
C ARG A 183 26.69 3.71 -47.08
N LEU A 184 27.24 4.70 -46.36
CA LEU A 184 28.16 5.69 -46.92
C LEU A 184 29.60 5.20 -47.07
N GLY A 185 29.90 3.93 -46.73
CA GLY A 185 31.23 3.35 -46.87
C GLY A 185 32.28 3.96 -45.92
N LEU A 186 31.85 4.70 -44.91
CA LEU A 186 32.72 5.30 -43.90
C LEU A 186 33.15 4.21 -42.90
N LEU A 187 34.26 3.53 -43.20
CA LEU A 187 34.94 2.58 -42.31
C LEU A 187 35.60 3.35 -41.15
N GLY A 188 34.82 3.60 -40.09
CA GLY A 188 35.35 4.03 -38.80
C GLY A 188 35.14 2.93 -37.76
N THR A 189 36.20 2.56 -37.04
CA THR A 189 36.08 1.76 -35.81
C THR A 189 35.43 2.64 -34.73
N PHE A 190 34.21 2.32 -34.32
CA PHE A 190 33.54 3.04 -33.24
C PHE A 190 33.65 2.25 -31.94
N ASP A 191 34.41 2.78 -30.98
CA ASP A 191 34.26 2.37 -29.59
C ASP A 191 32.89 2.86 -29.10
N ALA A 192 32.05 1.92 -28.69
CA ALA A 192 30.80 2.21 -27.99
C ALA A 192 31.12 2.83 -26.62
N SER A 193 31.43 4.13 -26.62
CA SER A 193 31.70 4.88 -25.40
C SER A 193 30.37 5.06 -24.67
N ASN A 194 30.17 4.23 -23.66
CA ASN A 194 29.04 4.24 -22.74
C ASN A 194 29.12 5.54 -21.89
N SER A 195 28.72 6.67 -22.48
CA SER A 195 28.89 7.99 -21.88
C SER A 195 27.69 8.35 -21.00
N LYS A 196 27.93 8.23 -19.69
CA LYS A 196 27.57 9.19 -18.64
C LYS A 196 26.31 10.05 -18.88
N TYR A 197 25.20 9.67 -18.24
CA TYR A 197 24.23 10.65 -17.73
C TYR A 197 23.99 10.41 -16.24
N LEU A 198 24.86 11.04 -15.43
CA LEU A 198 24.61 11.34 -14.02
C LEU A 198 24.02 12.76 -13.92
N GLY A 199 22.97 12.91 -13.11
CA GLY A 199 22.42 14.18 -12.61
C GLY A 199 21.12 14.60 -13.32
N MET A 200 20.00 14.90 -12.67
CA MET A 200 19.83 15.45 -11.32
C MET A 200 18.36 15.33 -10.88
N GLY A 201 18.13 15.20 -9.56
CA GLY A 201 16.78 15.25 -8.98
C GLY A 201 16.55 14.47 -7.68
N THR A 202 17.57 14.23 -6.85
CA THR A 202 17.38 13.80 -5.45
C THR A 202 17.43 15.03 -4.54
N MET A 203 16.27 15.49 -4.07
CA MET A 203 16.22 16.25 -2.82
C MET A 203 16.07 15.26 -1.66
N ASN A 204 16.93 15.47 -0.67
CA ASN A 204 17.08 14.66 0.52
C ASN A 204 16.17 15.23 1.63
N HIS A 205 15.45 14.36 2.35
CA HIS A 205 15.34 14.49 3.80
C HIS A 205 14.94 13.16 4.46
N ASN A 206 15.81 12.75 5.39
CA ASN A 206 15.60 11.98 6.61
C ASN A 206 15.53 10.44 6.59
N HIS A 207 16.58 9.90 7.22
CA HIS A 207 16.71 8.67 8.01
C HIS A 207 15.43 7.85 8.24
N ASN A 208 15.45 6.59 7.79
CA ASN A 208 15.52 5.45 8.70
C ASN A 208 15.88 4.16 7.95
N ASN A 209 16.74 3.39 8.58
CA ASN A 209 17.39 2.17 8.12
C ASN A 209 16.37 1.04 7.81
N VAL A 210 16.35 0.55 6.57
CA VAL A 210 15.92 -0.82 6.23
C VAL A 210 16.76 -1.34 5.06
N THR A 211 17.58 -2.33 5.38
CA THR A 211 18.32 -3.18 4.45
C THR A 211 17.36 -3.90 3.50
N VAL A 212 17.53 -3.71 2.19
CA VAL A 212 17.00 -4.63 1.16
C VAL A 212 18.10 -4.85 0.12
N LEU A 213 18.91 -5.89 0.36
CA LEU A 213 19.66 -6.57 -0.67
C LEU A 213 18.67 -7.39 -1.50
N ASN A 214 18.60 -7.10 -2.80
CA ASN A 214 18.57 -8.10 -3.87
C ASN A 214 18.39 -7.40 -5.22
N GLY A 215 19.51 -7.15 -5.89
CA GLY A 215 19.59 -6.84 -7.31
C GLY A 215 20.48 -7.88 -7.97
N PHE A 216 19.85 -8.76 -8.75
CA PHE A 216 20.49 -9.72 -9.64
C PHE A 216 21.62 -9.07 -10.45
N VAL A 217 22.84 -9.60 -10.32
CA VAL A 217 23.96 -9.31 -11.22
C VAL A 217 23.99 -10.43 -12.28
N GLY A 218 23.65 -10.09 -13.52
CA GLY A 218 23.88 -10.93 -14.70
C GLY A 218 25.20 -10.54 -15.38
N PRO A 219 25.89 -11.49 -16.05
CA PRO A 219 27.34 -11.47 -16.22
C PRO A 219 27.80 -10.57 -17.39
N GLN A 220 28.91 -9.87 -17.16
CA GLN A 220 29.69 -9.14 -18.15
C GLN A 220 30.56 -10.13 -18.94
N GLY A 221 30.19 -10.44 -20.18
CA GLY A 221 31.01 -11.20 -21.10
C GLY A 221 31.63 -10.30 -22.17
N LYS A 222 32.96 -10.14 -22.15
CA LYS A 222 33.72 -9.65 -23.31
C LYS A 222 33.82 -10.79 -24.32
N VAL A 223 33.24 -10.63 -25.50
CA VAL A 223 33.49 -11.53 -26.64
C VAL A 223 34.65 -10.92 -27.43
N LYS A 224 35.77 -11.63 -27.49
CA LYS A 224 36.93 -11.30 -28.33
C LYS A 224 36.82 -12.19 -29.57
N ALA A 225 36.68 -11.59 -30.75
CA ALA A 225 36.74 -12.30 -32.03
C ALA A 225 38.04 -11.92 -32.70
N ASP A 226 38.99 -12.86 -32.75
CA ASP A 226 40.20 -12.72 -33.57
C ASP A 226 39.88 -13.24 -34.98
N VAL A 227 40.03 -12.37 -35.98
CA VAL A 227 39.99 -12.75 -37.40
C VAL A 227 41.43 -12.94 -37.85
N ASN A 228 41.83 -14.20 -38.04
CA ASN A 228 43.11 -14.52 -38.68
C ASN A 228 42.96 -14.35 -40.19
N ASN A 229 43.83 -13.52 -40.76
CA ASN A 229 44.00 -13.34 -42.20
C ASN A 229 44.72 -14.58 -42.77
N ILE A 230 44.15 -15.20 -43.80
CA ILE A 230 44.78 -16.24 -44.60
C ILE A 230 45.29 -15.54 -45.86
N ASP A 231 46.61 -15.49 -46.04
CA ASP A 231 47.21 -15.19 -47.34
C ASP A 231 48.23 -16.28 -47.67
N ALA A 232 48.04 -16.85 -48.88
CA ALA A 232 48.85 -17.82 -49.63
C ALA A 232 48.94 -19.28 -49.12
#